data_AF-A0A1B6IRJ2-F1
#
_entry.id   AF-A0A1B6IRJ2-F1
#
_cell.length_a   1.000
_cell.length_b   1.000
_cell.length_c   1.000
_cell.angle_alpha   90.00
_cell.angle_beta   90.00
_cell.angle_gamma   90.00
#
_symmetry.space_group_name_H-M   'P 1'
#
loop_
_entity.id
_entity.type
_entity.pdbx_description
1 polymer ?
#
loop_
_entity_poly.entity_id
_entity_poly.type
_entity_poly.pdbx_seq_one_letter_code
_entity_poly.pdbx_strand_id
1 'polypeptide(L)'
;MTQEEEEDVLIVVFIAETEEEYVNQVANEVRDHFLEEVEVGLIEIIAPTAAYYPDWNTLRVTLGDSRERVKWRSKQNLDFAFLMMYAQPRGMFYIQLEDDILVKPQFVSTMKTIALERIANKQQWFVLDFCQLGFIG
;
A
#
# COMPACT_ATOMS: atom_id res chain seq x y z
N MET A 1 9.16 -15.09 0.36
CA MET A 1 8.71 -15.37 -1.02
C MET A 1 9.71 -16.37 -1.60
N THR A 2 9.79 -16.66 -2.90
CA THR A 2 11.03 -17.26 -3.43
C THR A 2 12.09 -16.17 -3.56
N GLN A 3 13.38 -16.55 -3.61
CA GLN A 3 14.46 -15.57 -3.83
C GLN A 3 14.23 -14.77 -5.14
N GLU A 4 13.77 -15.42 -6.19
CA GLU A 4 13.45 -14.76 -7.47
C GLU A 4 12.31 -13.74 -7.34
N GLU A 5 11.30 -14.02 -6.53
CA GLU A 5 10.23 -13.08 -6.23
C GLU A 5 10.71 -11.90 -5.37
N GLU A 6 11.62 -12.14 -4.43
CA GLU A 6 12.21 -11.09 -3.57
C GLU A 6 13.08 -10.13 -4.37
N GLU A 7 13.80 -10.63 -5.37
CA GLU A 7 14.62 -9.80 -6.27
C GLU A 7 13.79 -8.95 -7.25
N ASP A 8 12.49 -9.26 -7.43
CA ASP A 8 11.58 -8.61 -8.38
C ASP A 8 10.48 -7.76 -7.70
N VAL A 9 10.46 -7.73 -6.37
CA VAL A 9 9.46 -7.03 -5.56
C VAL A 9 10.09 -5.97 -4.66
N LEU A 10 9.35 -4.89 -4.48
CA LEU A 10 9.58 -3.92 -3.42
C LEU A 10 8.35 -3.92 -2.51
N ILE A 11 8.57 -4.12 -1.21
CA ILE A 11 7.54 -3.99 -0.18
C ILE A 11 7.65 -2.60 0.43
N VAL A 12 6.55 -1.85 0.41
CA VAL A 12 6.48 -0.53 1.04
C VAL A 12 5.53 -0.61 2.23
N VAL A 13 6.07 -0.50 3.44
CA VAL A 13 5.30 -0.42 4.68
C VAL A 13 5.00 1.05 4.97
N PHE A 14 3.73 1.42 4.85
CA PHE A 14 3.27 2.77 5.11
C PHE A 14 2.66 2.90 6.50
N ILE A 15 3.36 3.63 7.38
CA ILE A 15 2.86 4.00 8.69
C ILE A 15 2.00 5.25 8.50
N ALA A 16 0.69 5.06 8.37
CA ALA A 16 -0.28 6.12 8.07
C ALA A 16 -0.57 7.06 9.25
N GLU A 17 0.44 7.40 10.05
CA GLU A 17 0.34 8.27 11.22
C GLU A 17 1.31 9.44 11.12
N THR A 18 1.07 10.49 11.91
CA THR A 18 1.86 11.74 11.87
C THR A 18 2.57 12.05 13.17
N GLU A 19 2.23 11.31 14.23
CA GLU A 19 2.84 11.46 15.55
C GLU A 19 4.19 10.75 15.53
N GLU A 20 5.26 11.52 15.77
CA GLU A 20 6.63 11.08 15.52
C GLU A 20 7.07 9.96 16.46
N GLU A 21 6.61 9.97 17.72
CA GLU A 21 6.93 8.90 18.68
C GLU A 21 6.34 7.57 18.22
N TYR A 22 5.07 7.55 17.83
CA TYR A 22 4.38 6.37 17.29
C TYR A 22 5.00 5.88 15.98
N VAL A 23 5.29 6.80 15.04
CA VAL A 23 5.92 6.44 13.77
C VAL A 23 7.28 5.78 14.00
N ASN A 24 8.10 6.36 14.87
CA ASN A 24 9.41 5.79 15.19
C ASN A 24 9.30 4.45 15.91
N GLN A 25 8.32 4.30 16.82
CA GLN A 25 8.07 3.04 17.50
C GLN A 25 7.77 1.93 16.48
N VAL A 26 6.77 2.12 15.62
CA VAL A 26 6.37 1.11 14.62
C VAL A 26 7.49 0.85 13.61
N ALA A 27 8.21 1.89 13.17
CA ALA A 27 9.34 1.71 12.26
C ALA A 27 10.47 0.87 12.87
N ASN A 28 10.74 1.04 14.16
CA ASN A 28 11.72 0.22 14.88
C ASN A 28 11.22 -1.21 15.06
N GLU A 29 9.94 -1.42 15.39
CA GLU A 29 9.36 -2.76 15.48
C GLU A 29 9.49 -3.52 14.16
N VAL A 30 9.19 -2.89 13.02
CA VAL A 30 9.38 -3.51 11.70
C VAL A 30 10.85 -3.82 11.44
N ARG A 31 11.77 -2.88 11.72
CA ARG A 31 13.21 -3.09 11.53
C ARG A 31 13.76 -4.21 12.40
N ASP A 32 13.31 -4.34 13.63
CA ASP A 32 13.77 -5.37 14.56
C ASP A 32 13.35 -6.78 14.11
N HIS A 33 12.19 -6.90 13.45
CA HIS A 33 11.69 -8.18 12.94
C HIS A 33 12.20 -8.54 11.54
N PHE A 34 12.52 -7.54 10.71
CA PHE A 34 12.87 -7.69 9.29
C PHE A 34 14.14 -6.94 8.91
N LEU A 35 15.16 -7.03 9.77
CA LEU A 35 16.39 -6.25 9.64
C LEU A 35 17.07 -6.49 8.29
N GLU A 36 17.24 -7.75 7.90
CA GLU A 36 17.94 -8.12 6.67
C GLU A 36 17.19 -7.57 5.44
N GLU A 37 15.87 -7.75 5.38
CA GLU A 37 15.02 -7.29 4.28
C GLU A 37 15.02 -5.76 4.14
N VAL A 38 15.07 -5.03 5.27
CA VAL A 38 15.20 -3.57 5.28
C VAL A 38 16.60 -3.15 4.80
N GLU A 39 17.66 -3.82 5.27
CA GLU A 39 19.04 -3.49 4.89
C GLU A 39 19.34 -3.76 3.41
N VAL A 40 18.77 -4.83 2.83
CA VAL A 40 18.91 -5.12 1.39
C VAL A 40 17.96 -4.31 0.50
N GLY A 41 17.05 -3.53 1.10
CA GLY A 41 16.11 -2.67 0.39
C GLY A 41 14.88 -3.39 -0.19
N LEU A 42 14.59 -4.62 0.28
CA LEU A 42 13.35 -5.31 -0.04
C LEU A 42 12.15 -4.64 0.65
N ILE A 43 12.34 -4.17 1.89
CA ILE A 43 11.32 -3.44 2.66
C ILE A 43 11.72 -1.98 2.83
N GLU A 44 10.86 -1.07 2.40
CA GLU A 44 10.96 0.36 2.68
C GLU A 44 9.86 0.79 3.66
N ILE A 45 10.24 1.51 4.70
CA ILE A 45 9.32 2.03 5.70
C ILE A 45 9.15 3.53 5.46
N ILE A 46 7.90 3.97 5.29
CA ILE A 46 7.58 5.37 5.04
C ILE A 46 6.43 5.86 5.91
N ALA A 47 6.40 7.16 6.16
CA ALA A 47 5.33 7.85 6.87
C ALA A 47 5.05 9.22 6.23
N PRO A 48 3.81 9.72 6.29
CA PRO A 48 3.46 11.03 5.78
C PRO A 48 3.84 12.11 6.79
N THR A 49 4.12 13.32 6.32
CA THR A 49 4.15 14.49 7.20
C THR A 49 2.72 14.98 7.46
N ALA A 50 2.48 15.64 8.59
CA ALA A 50 1.16 16.22 8.89
C ALA A 50 0.67 17.21 7.81
N ALA A 51 1.59 17.86 7.09
CA ALA A 51 1.28 18.79 6.02
C ALA A 51 0.68 18.13 4.76
N TYR A 52 0.79 16.81 4.62
CA TYR A 52 0.16 16.08 3.53
C TYR A 52 -1.37 16.10 3.63
N TYR A 53 -1.90 16.09 4.86
CA TYR A 53 -3.33 16.01 5.10
C TYR A 53 -4.01 17.38 5.07
N PRO A 54 -5.25 17.48 4.57
CA PRO A 54 -6.00 18.73 4.53
C PRO A 54 -6.55 19.10 5.91
N ASP A 55 -7.09 20.31 6.04
CA ASP A 55 -7.93 20.64 7.20
C ASP A 55 -9.21 19.80 7.19
N TRP A 56 -9.25 18.81 8.06
CA TRP A 56 -10.35 17.87 8.24
C TRP A 56 -11.71 18.53 8.52
N ASN A 57 -11.75 19.76 9.03
CA ASN A 57 -12.99 20.46 9.32
C ASN A 57 -13.62 21.08 8.07
N THR A 58 -12.85 21.21 6.98
CA THR A 58 -13.31 21.75 5.70
C THR A 58 -13.91 20.70 4.77
N LEU A 59 -13.81 19.42 5.12
CA LEU A 59 -14.32 18.33 4.28
C LEU A 59 -15.81 18.47 3.99
N ARG A 60 -16.19 18.20 2.74
CA ARG A 60 -17.60 18.14 2.33
C ARG A 60 -18.24 16.89 2.91
N VAL A 61 -19.39 17.03 3.58
CA VAL A 61 -20.20 15.89 4.00
C VAL A 61 -20.86 15.28 2.76
N THR A 62 -20.71 13.98 2.60
CA THR A 62 -21.27 13.18 1.51
C THR A 62 -21.98 11.95 2.08
N LEU A 63 -22.85 11.33 1.29
CA LEU A 63 -23.53 10.06 1.59
C LEU A 63 -24.32 10.01 2.92
N GLY A 64 -24.65 11.18 3.51
CA GLY A 64 -25.38 11.27 4.78
C GLY A 64 -24.56 10.86 6.01
N ASP A 65 -23.24 10.77 5.89
CA ASP A 65 -22.38 10.30 6.97
C ASP A 65 -22.11 11.36 8.05
N SER A 66 -21.73 10.88 9.25
CA SER A 66 -21.20 11.76 10.30
C SER A 66 -19.86 12.37 9.88
N ARG A 67 -19.47 13.48 10.53
CA ARG A 67 -18.19 14.16 10.27
C ARG A 67 -17.00 13.22 10.50
N GLU A 68 -17.06 12.41 11.54
CA GLU A 68 -16.02 11.43 11.90
C GLU A 68 -15.86 10.39 10.79
N ARG A 69 -16.97 9.84 10.29
CA ARG A 69 -16.96 8.84 9.22
C ARG A 69 -16.53 9.43 7.87
N VAL A 70 -16.79 10.71 7.62
CA VAL A 70 -16.24 11.45 6.46
C VAL A 70 -14.72 11.59 6.60
N LYS A 71 -14.24 12.06 7.77
CA LYS A 71 -12.80 12.17 8.05
C LYS A 71 -12.08 10.83 7.87
N TRP A 72 -12.61 9.75 8.43
CA TRP A 72 -12.02 8.41 8.35
C TRP A 72 -11.83 7.92 6.90
N ARG A 73 -12.88 7.95 6.06
CA ARG A 73 -12.75 7.56 4.64
C ARG A 73 -11.89 8.50 3.82
N SER A 74 -11.96 9.81 4.09
CA SER A 74 -11.10 10.77 3.42
C SER A 74 -9.63 10.55 3.75
N LYS A 75 -9.31 10.24 5.01
CA LYS A 75 -7.96 9.86 5.42
C LYS A 75 -7.50 8.61 4.69
N GLN A 76 -8.28 7.53 4.72
CA GLN A 76 -7.94 6.28 4.03
C GLN A 76 -7.66 6.48 2.52
N ASN A 77 -8.48 7.29 1.84
CA ASN A 77 -8.22 7.61 0.43
C ASN A 77 -6.92 8.38 0.20
N LEU A 78 -6.58 9.31 1.10
CA LEU A 78 -5.31 10.04 1.05
C LEU A 78 -4.14 9.10 1.36
N ASP A 79 -4.30 8.19 2.30
CA ASP A 79 -3.30 7.19 2.66
C ASP A 79 -2.95 6.31 1.45
N PHE A 80 -3.97 5.80 0.75
CA PHE A 80 -3.78 5.05 -0.50
C PHE A 80 -3.13 5.89 -1.61
N ALA A 81 -3.54 7.15 -1.75
CA ALA A 81 -2.93 8.05 -2.73
C ALA A 81 -1.46 8.32 -2.43
N PHE A 82 -1.09 8.51 -1.15
CA PHE A 82 0.30 8.70 -0.74
C PHE A 82 1.17 7.51 -1.13
N LEU A 83 0.72 6.30 -0.77
CA LEU A 83 1.43 5.07 -1.06
C LEU A 83 1.57 4.85 -2.58
N MET A 84 0.49 5.05 -3.33
CA MET A 84 0.51 4.92 -4.78
C MET A 84 1.45 5.94 -5.44
N MET A 85 1.47 7.20 -4.98
CA MET A 85 2.40 8.22 -5.49
C MET A 85 3.86 7.86 -5.21
N TYR A 86 4.15 7.31 -4.02
CA TYR A 86 5.48 6.87 -3.66
C TYR A 86 5.96 5.70 -4.53
N ALA A 87 5.07 4.73 -4.77
CA ALA A 87 5.35 3.51 -5.53
C ALA A 87 5.36 3.72 -7.05
N GLN A 88 4.64 4.72 -7.57
CA GLN A 88 4.47 4.95 -9.02
C GLN A 88 5.78 4.95 -9.83
N PRO A 89 6.88 5.60 -9.40
CA PRO A 89 8.13 5.58 -10.17
C PRO A 89 8.99 4.33 -9.93
N ARG A 90 8.58 3.40 -9.05
CA ARG A 90 9.42 2.29 -8.54
C ARG A 90 9.06 0.92 -9.10
N GLY A 91 7.86 0.77 -9.67
CA GLY A 91 7.38 -0.52 -10.17
C GLY A 91 6.59 -0.39 -11.47
N MET A 92 6.59 -1.46 -12.26
CA MET A 92 5.69 -1.60 -13.42
C MET A 92 4.25 -1.91 -13.00
N PHE A 93 4.11 -2.62 -11.88
CA PHE A 93 2.83 -3.01 -11.28
C PHE A 93 2.75 -2.50 -9.85
N TYR A 94 1.53 -2.24 -9.39
CA TYR A 94 1.23 -1.82 -8.03
C TYR A 94 0.23 -2.77 -7.41
N ILE A 95 0.47 -3.15 -6.15
CA ILE A 95 -0.43 -3.97 -5.36
C ILE A 95 -0.71 -3.20 -4.06
N GLN A 96 -1.98 -2.88 -3.83
CA GLN A 96 -2.45 -2.41 -2.54
C GLN A 96 -2.80 -3.65 -1.70
N LEU A 97 -2.29 -3.73 -0.48
CA LEU A 97 -2.63 -4.78 0.47
C LEU A 97 -3.02 -4.15 1.81
N GLU A 98 -3.91 -4.82 2.55
CA GLU A 98 -4.12 -4.59 3.98
C GLU A 98 -3.10 -5.38 4.81
N ASP A 99 -2.97 -5.02 6.10
CA ASP A 99 -1.99 -5.61 7.03
C ASP A 99 -2.39 -7.00 7.55
N ASP A 100 -3.66 -7.40 7.42
CA ASP A 100 -4.21 -8.66 7.91
C ASP A 100 -4.44 -9.72 6.81
N ILE A 101 -3.76 -9.58 5.67
CA ILE A 101 -3.93 -10.46 4.52
C ILE A 101 -3.01 -11.69 4.58
N LEU A 102 -3.60 -12.86 4.32
CA LEU A 102 -2.87 -14.11 4.14
C LEU A 102 -2.80 -14.47 2.65
N VAL A 103 -1.59 -14.55 2.13
CA VAL A 103 -1.33 -14.87 0.72
C VAL A 103 -1.07 -16.36 0.51
N LYS A 104 -1.38 -16.84 -0.70
CA LYS A 104 -0.95 -18.17 -1.15
C LYS A 104 0.52 -18.13 -1.59
N PRO A 105 1.25 -19.27 -1.52
CA PRO A 105 2.55 -19.38 -2.15
C PRO A 105 2.51 -18.96 -3.62
N GLN A 106 3.58 -18.32 -4.12
CA GLN A 106 3.71 -17.85 -5.51
C GLN A 106 2.66 -16.80 -5.97
N PHE A 107 2.04 -16.07 -5.03
CA PHE A 107 1.06 -15.05 -5.37
C PHE A 107 1.65 -13.97 -6.29
N VAL A 108 2.89 -13.50 -6.05
CA VAL A 108 3.58 -12.50 -6.87
C VAL A 108 3.71 -13.00 -8.32
N SER A 109 4.30 -14.19 -8.50
CA SER A 109 4.51 -14.80 -9.82
C SER A 109 3.19 -14.98 -10.57
N THR A 110 2.14 -15.40 -9.86
CA THR A 110 0.80 -15.61 -10.42
C THR A 110 0.20 -14.28 -10.89
N MET A 111 0.22 -13.25 -10.05
CA MET A 111 -0.33 -11.93 -10.40
C MET A 111 0.43 -11.29 -11.56
N LYS A 112 1.77 -11.36 -11.54
CA LYS A 112 2.63 -10.83 -12.60
C LYS A 112 2.38 -11.52 -13.93
N THR A 113 2.25 -12.86 -13.93
CA THR A 113 1.94 -13.63 -15.16
C THR A 113 0.62 -13.19 -15.78
N ILE A 114 -0.44 -13.11 -14.97
CA ILE A 114 -1.78 -12.66 -15.43
C ILE A 114 -1.71 -11.23 -15.97
N ALA A 115 -0.99 -10.34 -15.31
CA ALA A 115 -0.82 -8.96 -15.75
C ALA A 115 -0.12 -8.88 -17.12
N LEU A 116 0.97 -9.64 -17.30
CA LEU A 116 1.71 -9.69 -18.57
C LEU A 116 0.88 -10.30 -19.71
N GLU A 117 0.07 -11.33 -19.44
CA GLU A 117 -0.86 -11.89 -20.43
C GLU A 117 -1.88 -10.86 -20.91
N ARG A 118 -2.41 -10.01 -20.01
CA ARG A 118 -3.34 -8.93 -20.39
C ARG A 118 -2.68 -7.85 -21.25
N ILE A 119 -1.44 -7.49 -20.93
CA ILE A 119 -0.63 -6.57 -21.75
C ILE A 119 -0.39 -7.17 -23.13
N ALA A 120 0.00 -8.44 -23.21
CA ALA A 120 0.23 -9.15 -24.48
C ALA A 120 -1.05 -9.17 -25.36
N ASN A 121 -2.21 -9.25 -24.72
CA ASN A 121 -3.52 -9.16 -25.37
C ASN A 121 -3.98 -7.71 -25.68
N LYS A 122 -3.06 -6.72 -25.61
CA LYS A 122 -3.26 -5.30 -25.95
C LYS A 122 -4.30 -4.58 -25.09
N GLN A 123 -4.50 -5.01 -23.84
CA GLN A 123 -5.28 -4.22 -22.88
C GLN A 123 -4.42 -3.06 -22.37
N GLN A 124 -4.83 -1.82 -22.67
CA GLN A 124 -4.06 -0.62 -22.31
C GLN A 124 -4.08 -0.30 -20.82
N TRP A 125 -5.15 -0.68 -20.12
CA TRP A 125 -5.28 -0.55 -18.67
C TRP A 125 -6.16 -1.69 -18.17
N PHE A 126 -5.84 -2.22 -16.99
CA PHE A 126 -6.65 -3.22 -16.32
C PHE A 126 -6.45 -3.12 -14.81
N VAL A 127 -7.48 -3.56 -14.09
CA VAL A 127 -7.39 -3.83 -12.65
C VAL A 127 -7.56 -5.34 -12.49
N LEU A 128 -6.72 -5.93 -11.65
CA LEU A 128 -6.86 -7.29 -11.19
C LEU A 128 -7.39 -7.23 -9.76
N ASP A 129 -8.50 -7.92 -9.52
CA ASP A 129 -9.05 -8.08 -8.18
C ASP A 129 -8.93 -9.55 -7.80
N PHE A 130 -8.26 -9.80 -6.68
CA PHE A 130 -7.98 -11.15 -6.17
C PHE A 130 -8.75 -11.43 -4.86
N CYS A 131 -9.55 -10.48 -4.37
CA CYS A 131 -10.32 -10.61 -3.15
C CYS A 131 -11.83 -10.47 -3.43
N GLN A 132 -12.64 -11.36 -2.87
CA GLN A 132 -14.11 -11.26 -3.02
C GLN A 132 -14.71 -10.07 -2.25
N LEU A 133 -13.96 -9.47 -1.33
CA LEU A 133 -14.40 -8.34 -0.50
C LEU A 133 -14.15 -6.97 -1.17
N GLY A 134 -13.58 -6.94 -2.38
CA GLY A 134 -13.29 -5.71 -3.13
C GLY A 134 -12.01 -5.03 -2.64
N PHE A 135 -11.99 -3.70 -2.63
CA PHE A 135 -10.82 -2.82 -2.34
C PHE A 135 -10.32 -2.86 -0.88
N ILE A 136 -10.63 -3.94 -0.15
CA ILE A 136 -10.40 -4.15 1.29
C ILE A 136 -9.56 -5.44 1.47
N GLY A 137 -8.72 -5.76 0.48
CA GLY A 137 -7.96 -7.00 0.41
C GLY A 137 -6.68 -6.83 -0.37
#